data_AF-A0A8S3YMD4-F1
#
_entry.id   AF-A0A8S3YMD4-F1
#
_cell.length_a   1.000
_cell.length_b   1.000
_cell.length_c   1.000
_cell.angle_alpha   90.00
_cell.angle_beta   90.00
_cell.angle_gamma   90.00
#
_symmetry.space_group_name_H-M   'P 1'
#
loop_
_entity.id
_entity.type
_entity.pdbx_description
1 polymer ?
#
loop_
_entity_poly.entity_id
_entity_poly.type
_entity_poly.pdbx_seq_one_letter_code
_entity_poly.pdbx_strand_id
1 'polypeptide(L)' 'MGRLMMLAYCFFVYLLLTSLVQQTVDGVSGCSVGRFGTGCLLQCNCERSQACGVGGQCPNNGACKSPYFGPGCQY' A
#
# COMPACT_ATOMS: atom_id res chain seq x y z
N MET A 1 -5.28 -26.60 -30.31
CA MET A 1 -6.15 -26.21 -29.19
C MET A 1 -5.43 -26.05 -27.84
N GLY A 2 -4.20 -26.56 -27.64
CA GLY A 2 -3.49 -26.45 -26.35
C GLY A 2 -2.81 -25.11 -26.02
N ARG A 3 -2.41 -24.31 -27.03
CA ARG A 3 -1.69 -23.04 -26.81
C ARG A 3 -2.55 -21.93 -26.16
N LEU A 4 -3.85 -21.90 -26.44
CA LEU A 4 -4.79 -20.95 -25.83
C LEU A 4 -5.04 -21.27 -24.34
N MET A 5 -5.10 -22.56 -23.98
CA MET A 5 -5.27 -23.00 -22.60
C MET A 5 -4.07 -22.64 -21.72
N MET A 6 -2.85 -22.71 -22.28
CA MET A 6 -1.62 -22.38 -21.54
C MET A 6 -1.49 -20.88 -21.24
N LEU A 7 -1.90 -20.03 -22.18
CA LEU A 7 -1.95 -18.58 -21.98
C LEU A 7 -3.01 -18.18 -20.93
N ALA A 8 -4.17 -18.83 -20.96
CA ALA A 8 -5.21 -18.61 -19.96
C ALA A 8 -4.76 -19.01 -18.55
N TYR A 9 -4.03 -20.13 -18.42
CA TYR A 9 -3.47 -20.57 -17.14
C TYR A 9 -2.43 -19.59 -16.60
N CYS A 10 -1.48 -19.13 -17.42
CA CYS A 10 -0.50 -18.13 -17.01
C CYS A 10 -1.17 -16.82 -16.57
N PHE A 11 -2.23 -16.38 -17.27
CA PHE A 11 -2.98 -15.20 -16.88
C PHE A 11 -3.69 -15.37 -15.53
N PHE A 12 -4.27 -16.55 -15.30
CA PHE A 12 -4.91 -16.88 -14.02
C PHE A 12 -3.91 -16.92 -12.86
N VAL A 13 -2.74 -17.52 -13.07
CA VAL A 13 -1.65 -17.57 -12.09
C VAL A 13 -1.12 -16.16 -11.80
N TYR A 14 -0.97 -15.32 -12.83
CA TYR A 14 -0.58 -13.92 -12.67
C TYR A 14 -1.59 -13.14 -11.82
N LEU A 15 -2.89 -13.27 -12.11
CA LEU A 15 -3.96 -12.64 -11.32
C LEU A 15 -4.00 -13.13 -9.86
N LEU A 16 -3.77 -14.43 -9.62
CA LEU A 16 -3.67 -15.00 -8.28
C LEU A 16 -2.46 -14.43 -7.52
N LEU A 17 -1.31 -14.33 -8.17
CA LEU A 17 -0.10 -13.75 -7.60
C LEU A 17 -0.28 -12.27 -7.24
N THR A 18 -0.88 -11.47 -8.12
CA THR A 18 -1.18 -10.05 -7.82
C THR A 18 -2.19 -9.90 -6.68
N SER A 19 -3.19 -10.78 -6.61
CA SER A 19 -4.17 -10.80 -5.53
C SER A 19 -3.54 -11.16 -4.18
N LEU A 20 -2.61 -12.11 -4.17
CA LEU A 20 -1.87 -12.51 -2.98
C LEU A 20 -0.96 -11.37 -2.47
N VAL A 21 -0.32 -10.63 -3.39
CA VAL A 21 0.50 -9.45 -3.07
C VAL A 21 -0.35 -8.35 -2.41
N GLN A 22 -1.58 -8.12 -2.86
CA GLN A 22 -2.48 -7.15 -2.25
C GLN A 22 -2.89 -7.54 -0.81
N GLN A 23 -3.11 -8.82 -0.52
CA GLN A 23 -3.44 -9.26 0.84
C GLN A 23 -2.28 -9.06 1.84
N THR A 24 -1.04 -9.03 1.36
CA THR A 24 0.13 -8.80 2.23
C THR A 24 0.41 -7.32 2.54
N VAL A 25 -0.14 -6.38 1.75
CA VAL A 25 -0.03 -4.93 2.06
C VAL A 25 -1.08 -4.46 3.06
N ASP A 26 -2.22 -5.15 3.14
CA ASP A 26 -3.23 -4.95 4.20
C ASP A 26 -2.86 -5.67 5.52
N GLY A 27 -1.71 -6.36 5.56
CA GLY A 27 -1.42 -7.41 6.55
C GLY A 27 -0.38 -7.10 7.64
N VAL A 28 0.17 -5.89 7.76
CA VAL A 28 1.15 -5.57 8.84
C VAL A 28 0.61 -4.59 9.89
N SER A 29 -0.56 -4.01 9.68
CA SER A 29 -1.33 -3.33 10.72
C SER A 29 -2.71 -3.04 10.18
N GLY A 30 -3.77 -3.34 10.95
CA GLY A 30 -5.18 -3.32 10.53
C GLY A 30 -5.78 -1.96 10.11
N CYS A 31 -4.99 -1.07 9.52
CA CYS A 31 -5.40 0.18 8.92
C CYS A 31 -5.29 0.11 7.39
N SER A 32 -6.28 0.69 6.71
CA SER A 32 -6.23 0.86 5.27
C SER A 32 -4.98 1.63 4.86
N VAL A 33 -4.46 1.31 3.68
CA VAL A 33 -3.33 1.99 3.04
C VAL A 33 -3.46 3.51 3.16
N GLY A 34 -2.43 4.16 3.73
CA GLY A 34 -2.42 5.60 3.93
C GLY A 34 -3.01 6.08 5.25
N ARG A 35 -3.41 5.18 6.16
CA ARG A 35 -3.86 5.50 7.51
C ARG A 35 -3.05 4.77 8.58
N PHE A 36 -2.89 5.42 9.74
CA PHE A 36 -2.09 4.92 10.85
C PHE A 36 -2.63 5.40 12.21
N GLY A 37 -1.98 4.96 13.29
CA GLY A 37 -2.35 5.29 14.66
C GLY A 37 -3.52 4.47 15.23
N THR A 38 -3.87 4.71 16.49
CA THR A 38 -4.94 4.00 17.19
C THR A 38 -6.27 4.16 16.47
N GLY A 39 -6.87 3.05 16.04
CA GLY A 39 -8.14 3.06 15.30
C GLY A 39 -8.04 3.63 13.88
N CYS A 40 -6.83 3.78 13.32
CA CYS A 40 -6.64 4.23 11.94
C CYS A 40 -7.21 5.62 11.66
N LEU A 41 -7.16 6.49 12.67
CA LEU A 41 -7.72 7.84 12.64
C LEU A 41 -6.77 8.86 12.00
N LEU A 42 -5.47 8.56 11.94
CA LEU A 42 -4.48 9.46 11.33
C LEU A 42 -4.32 9.09 9.86
N GLN A 43 -4.37 10.08 8.98
CA GLN A 43 -4.08 9.92 7.56
C GLN A 43 -2.72 10.52 7.27
N CYS A 44 -1.88 9.80 6.53
CA CYS A 44 -0.59 10.32 6.11
C CYS A 44 -0.66 11.05 4.78
N ASN A 45 0.04 12.17 4.68
CA ASN A 45 0.17 12.96 3.46
C ASN A 45 1.63 12.97 2.99
N CYS A 46 2.10 11.83 2.50
CA CYS A 46 3.42 11.71 1.91
C CYS A 46 3.47 12.32 0.50
N GLU A 47 4.64 12.82 0.09
CA GLU A 47 4.87 13.21 -1.30
C GLU A 47 4.67 12.04 -2.28
N ARG A 48 4.34 12.39 -3.53
CA ARG A 48 4.07 11.43 -4.62
C ARG A 48 2.97 10.41 -4.31
N SER A 49 2.03 10.76 -3.42
CA SER A 49 0.90 9.90 -3.03
C SER A 49 1.34 8.53 -2.52
N GLN A 50 2.50 8.47 -1.87
CA GLN A 50 3.01 7.23 -1.30
C GLN A 50 2.19 6.84 -0.07
N ALA A 51 1.94 5.54 0.07
CA ALA A 51 1.37 4.99 1.29
C ALA A 51 2.42 5.01 2.41
N CYS A 52 2.07 5.59 3.56
CA CYS A 52 2.88 5.44 4.77
C CYS A 52 2.82 4.01 5.30
N GLY A 53 3.89 3.63 6.00
CA GLY A 53 3.93 2.40 6.78
C GLY A 53 3.11 2.48 8.07
N VAL A 54 3.12 1.39 8.83
CA VAL A 54 2.38 1.19 10.08
C VAL A 54 2.57 2.31 11.10
N GLY A 55 3.79 2.85 11.19
CA GLY A 55 4.13 3.94 12.11
C GLY A 55 3.78 5.34 11.60
N GLY A 56 3.11 5.44 10.46
CA GLY A 56 2.85 6.69 9.75
C GLY A 56 4.04 7.19 8.94
N GLN A 57 5.23 6.59 9.04
CA GLN A 57 6.39 7.08 8.30
C GLN A 57 6.22 6.90 6.79
N CYS A 58 6.57 7.95 6.05
CA CYS A 58 6.65 7.90 4.61
C CYS A 58 7.83 7.03 4.16
N PRO A 59 7.64 6.14 3.17
CA PRO A 59 8.70 5.27 2.69
C PRO A 59 9.85 6.09 2.08
N ASN A 60 11.07 5.57 2.15
CA ASN A 60 12.30 6.19 1.62
C ASN A 60 12.68 7.56 2.23
N ASN A 61 12.40 7.81 3.52
CA ASN A 61 12.52 9.15 4.10
C ASN A 61 11.76 10.21 3.28
N GLY A 62 10.65 9.80 2.66
CA GLY A 62 9.86 10.66 1.80
C GLY A 62 9.43 11.93 2.55
N ALA A 63 9.57 13.07 1.90
CA ALA A 63 9.12 14.33 2.46
C ALA A 63 7.59 14.33 2.59
N CYS A 64 7.10 15.13 3.55
CA CYS A 64 5.69 15.41 3.65
C CYS A 64 5.25 16.27 2.48
N LYS A 65 4.09 15.95 1.90
CA LYS A 65 3.45 16.81 0.92
C LYS A 65 3.16 18.15 1.60
N SER A 66 3.59 19.26 1.02
CA SER A 66 3.24 20.58 1.55
C SER A 66 1.71 20.80 1.54
N PRO A 67 1.10 21.37 2.60
CA PRO A 67 1.69 21.99 3.79
C PRO A 67 1.87 21.03 4.99
N TYR A 68 1.72 19.73 4.79
CA TYR A 68 1.68 18.76 5.87
C TYR A 68 3.05 18.52 6.53
N PHE A 69 3.06 18.18 7.82
CA PHE A 69 4.27 17.94 8.63
C PHE A 69 4.03 16.92 9.76
N GLY A 70 5.10 16.61 10.51
CA GLY A 70 5.09 15.61 11.58
C GLY A 70 5.66 14.25 11.16
N PRO A 71 5.81 13.31 12.12
CA PRO A 71 6.50 12.03 11.89
C PRO A 71 5.80 11.13 10.85
N GLY A 72 4.52 11.36 10.59
CA GLY A 72 3.78 10.71 9.52
C GLY A 72 3.01 11.66 8.62
N CYS A 73 3.44 12.91 8.52
CA CYS A 73 2.84 13.92 7.63
C CYS A 73 1.31 14.07 7.85
N GLN A 74 0.90 14.04 9.11
CA GLN A 74 -0.50 14.04 9.52
C GLN A 74 -1.03 15.42 9.93
N TYR A 75 -0.12 16.37 10.22
CA TYR A 75 -0.45 17.73 10.66
C TYR A 75 -0.34 18.72 9.52
#